data_AF-A0A6L7UWF4-F1
#
_entry.id   AF-A0A6L7UWF4-F1
#
_cell.length_a   1.000
_cell.length_b   1.000
_cell.length_c   1.000
_cell.angle_alpha   90.00
_cell.angle_beta   90.00
_cell.angle_gamma   90.00
#
_symmetry.space_group_name_H-M   'P 1'
#
loop_
_entity.id
_entity.type
_entity.pdbx_description
1 polymer ?
#
loop_
_entity_poly.entity_id
_entity_poly.type
_entity_poly.pdbx_seq_one_letter_code
_entity_poly.pdbx_strand_id
1 'polypeptide(L)'
;MTSSSREDLIAALQQDSEEFQEAVAQLPAEAFERGVYEQGWNARQLLAHIAAIEWTYPRLIERAEQRASGADVPQGGGAGFDMDAYNAKQVARRDDQPVEQLLTEFRRNRAETIDAIRAADDELLKQPTRSAGGVEGTLLDVLEGVAVGHVREHVNDLLHGARAD
;
A
#
# COMPACT_ATOMS: atom_id res chain seq x y z
N MET A 1 16.78 -11.49 -10.94
CA MET A 1 16.26 -10.14 -10.66
C MET A 1 17.38 -9.42 -9.92
N THR A 2 17.85 -8.30 -10.45
CA THR A 2 18.75 -7.42 -9.69
C THR A 2 17.99 -6.94 -8.45
N SER A 3 18.57 -7.14 -7.27
CA SER A 3 18.02 -6.57 -6.03
C SER A 3 17.81 -5.08 -6.25
N SER A 4 16.59 -4.58 -6.04
CA SER A 4 16.29 -3.15 -6.10
C SER A 4 17.12 -2.40 -5.06
N SER A 5 17.62 -1.20 -5.39
CA SER A 5 18.29 -0.33 -4.41
C SER A 5 17.28 0.51 -3.62
N ARG A 6 17.73 1.17 -2.55
CA ARG A 6 16.92 2.16 -1.81
C ARG A 6 16.42 3.25 -2.75
N GLU A 7 17.30 3.75 -3.60
CA GLU A 7 17.02 4.80 -4.57
C GLU A 7 16.01 4.34 -5.62
N ASP A 8 16.14 3.09 -6.11
CA ASP A 8 15.17 2.50 -7.06
C ASP A 8 13.78 2.38 -6.42
N LEU A 9 13.69 1.93 -5.17
CA LEU A 9 12.42 1.84 -4.45
C LEU A 9 11.79 3.22 -4.23
N ILE A 10 12.57 4.22 -3.80
CA ILE A 10 12.07 5.58 -3.62
C ILE A 10 11.57 6.15 -4.96
N ALA A 11 12.33 5.97 -6.04
CA ALA A 11 11.94 6.43 -7.37
C ALA A 11 10.64 5.76 -7.84
N ALA A 12 10.50 4.44 -7.65
CA ALA A 12 9.28 3.72 -7.99
C ALA A 12 8.07 4.21 -7.17
N LEU A 13 8.24 4.45 -5.87
CA LEU A 13 7.17 4.97 -5.01
C LEU A 13 6.74 6.39 -5.40
N GLN A 14 7.66 7.23 -5.86
CA GLN A 14 7.36 8.58 -6.35
C GLN A 14 6.62 8.52 -7.68
N GLN A 15 7.16 7.79 -8.64
CA GLN A 15 6.59 7.64 -9.98
C GLN A 15 5.16 7.06 -9.91
N ASP A 16 4.98 5.92 -9.23
CA ASP A 16 3.66 5.28 -9.14
C ASP A 16 2.64 6.16 -8.41
N SER A 17 3.07 6.99 -7.45
CA SER A 17 2.21 7.94 -6.75
C SER A 17 1.70 9.03 -7.69
N GLU A 18 2.58 9.58 -8.54
CA GLU A 18 2.23 10.62 -9.51
C GLU A 18 1.29 10.06 -10.58
N GLU A 19 1.67 8.95 -11.22
CA GLU A 19 0.89 8.29 -12.26
C GLU A 19 -0.51 7.89 -11.78
N PHE A 20 -0.60 7.33 -10.56
CA PHE A 20 -1.89 6.95 -9.98
C PHE A 20 -2.81 8.15 -9.76
N GLN A 21 -2.28 9.23 -9.17
CA GLN A 21 -3.08 10.42 -8.88
C GLN A 21 -3.57 11.10 -10.15
N GLU A 22 -2.71 11.21 -11.16
CA GLU A 22 -3.09 11.74 -12.46
C GLU A 22 -4.19 10.87 -13.10
N ALA A 23 -4.04 9.55 -13.08
CA ALA A 23 -5.00 8.64 -13.68
C ALA A 23 -6.37 8.68 -12.98
N VAL A 24 -6.41 8.76 -11.65
CA VAL A 24 -7.65 8.88 -10.86
C VAL A 24 -8.33 10.23 -11.06
N ALA A 25 -7.57 11.32 -11.17
CA ALA A 25 -8.12 12.66 -11.39
C ALA A 25 -8.85 12.80 -12.74
N GLN A 26 -8.54 11.94 -13.71
CA GLN A 26 -9.21 11.91 -15.02
C GLN A 26 -10.49 11.06 -15.04
N LEU A 27 -10.80 10.33 -13.96
CA LEU A 27 -12.01 9.52 -13.90
C LEU A 27 -13.23 10.41 -13.63
N PRO A 28 -14.33 10.24 -14.37
CA PRO A 28 -15.57 10.94 -14.08
C PRO A 28 -16.22 10.37 -12.80
N ALA A 29 -17.06 11.16 -12.13
CA ALA A 29 -17.59 10.82 -10.81
C ALA A 29 -18.36 9.48 -10.80
N GLU A 30 -19.03 9.15 -11.89
CA GLU A 30 -19.83 7.93 -12.03
C GLU A 30 -18.96 6.68 -12.14
N ALA A 31 -17.70 6.82 -12.56
CA ALA A 31 -16.76 5.70 -12.65
C ALA A 31 -16.47 5.09 -11.27
N PHE A 32 -16.52 5.90 -10.21
CA PHE A 32 -16.27 5.47 -8.84
C PHE A 32 -17.36 4.57 -8.25
N GLU A 33 -18.55 4.56 -8.86
CA GLU A 33 -19.67 3.72 -8.44
C GLU A 33 -19.73 2.39 -9.23
N ARG A 34 -18.88 2.20 -10.24
CA ARG A 34 -18.79 0.94 -11.00
C ARG A 34 -18.11 -0.14 -10.17
N GLY A 35 -18.63 -1.38 -10.25
CA GLY A 35 -17.96 -2.56 -9.70
C GLY A 35 -16.69 -2.87 -10.49
N VAL A 36 -15.54 -2.97 -9.80
CA VAL A 36 -14.22 -3.11 -10.47
C VAL A 36 -13.37 -4.26 -9.92
N TYR A 37 -13.74 -4.83 -8.78
CA TYR A 37 -12.89 -5.80 -8.09
C TYR A 37 -13.65 -7.07 -7.74
N GLU A 38 -12.95 -8.20 -7.75
CA GLU A 38 -13.54 -9.54 -7.60
C GLU A 38 -14.29 -9.73 -6.27
N GLN A 39 -13.95 -8.95 -5.24
CA GLN A 39 -14.67 -8.94 -3.95
C GLN A 39 -16.00 -8.15 -3.99
N GLY A 40 -16.45 -7.72 -5.17
CA GLY A 40 -17.69 -6.96 -5.35
C GLY A 40 -17.57 -5.47 -5.01
N TRP A 41 -16.34 -4.97 -4.82
CA TRP A 41 -16.09 -3.56 -4.53
C TRP A 41 -16.25 -2.70 -5.77
N ASN A 42 -16.82 -1.50 -5.56
CA ASN A 42 -16.76 -0.46 -6.57
C ASN A 42 -15.39 0.25 -6.58
N ALA A 43 -15.14 1.06 -7.60
CA ALA A 43 -13.86 1.77 -7.75
C ALA A 43 -13.54 2.68 -6.55
N ARG A 44 -14.55 3.28 -5.91
CA ARG A 44 -14.34 4.08 -4.70
C ARG A 44 -13.89 3.23 -3.51
N GLN A 45 -14.47 2.05 -3.34
CA GLN A 45 -14.10 1.10 -2.29
C GLN A 45 -12.71 0.51 -2.52
N LEU A 46 -12.34 0.22 -3.78
CA LEU A 46 -10.97 -0.19 -4.10
C LEU A 46 -9.97 0.96 -3.87
N LEU A 47 -10.34 2.21 -4.21
CA LEU A 47 -9.54 3.39 -3.86
C LEU A 47 -9.38 3.53 -2.34
N ALA A 48 -10.45 3.28 -1.57
CA ALA A 48 -10.41 3.30 -0.13
C ALA A 48 -9.48 2.24 0.44
N HIS A 49 -9.43 1.04 -0.15
CA HIS A 49 -8.45 0.00 0.19
C HIS A 49 -7.02 0.46 -0.08
N ILE A 50 -6.76 0.99 -1.29
CA ILE A 50 -5.43 1.51 -1.66
C ILE A 50 -4.98 2.62 -0.69
N ALA A 51 -5.85 3.59 -0.37
CA ALA A 51 -5.52 4.63 0.60
C ALA A 51 -5.29 4.06 2.02
N ALA A 52 -6.11 3.09 2.41
CA ALA A 52 -6.07 2.48 3.72
C ALA A 52 -4.92 1.49 3.94
N ILE A 53 -4.28 0.95 2.90
CA ILE A 53 -3.15 0.04 3.11
C ILE A 53 -1.83 0.82 3.28
N GLU A 54 -1.73 2.04 2.73
CA GLU A 54 -0.51 2.85 2.77
C GLU A 54 0.00 3.14 4.20
N TRP A 55 -0.88 3.29 5.20
CA TRP A 55 -0.43 3.55 6.59
C TRP A 55 0.35 2.38 7.21
N THR A 56 0.27 1.19 6.61
CA THR A 56 0.93 -0.01 7.11
C THR A 56 2.42 -0.07 6.73
N TYR A 57 2.81 0.56 5.62
CA TYR A 57 4.19 0.53 5.11
C TYR A 57 5.21 1.25 5.99
N PRO A 58 4.99 2.49 6.49
CA PRO A 58 5.93 3.10 7.41
C PRO A 58 6.05 2.28 8.71
N ARG A 59 4.96 1.61 9.11
CA ARG A 59 4.96 0.73 10.30
C ARG A 59 5.72 -0.57 10.12
N LEU A 60 5.93 -1.05 8.89
CA LEU A 60 6.83 -2.18 8.66
C LEU A 60 8.28 -1.79 9.03
N ILE A 61 8.66 -0.55 8.72
CA ILE A 61 9.98 0.01 9.05
C ILE A 61 10.08 0.22 10.56
N GLU A 62 9.11 0.89 11.19
CA GLU A 62 9.07 1.08 12.65
C GLU A 62 9.17 -0.25 13.42
N ARG A 63 8.47 -1.30 12.97
CA ARG A 63 8.54 -2.64 13.58
C ARG A 63 9.88 -3.31 13.33
N ALA A 64 10.52 -3.08 12.20
CA ALA A 64 11.88 -3.55 11.97
C ALA A 64 12.87 -2.88 12.93
N GLU A 65 12.74 -1.57 13.18
CA GLU A 65 13.58 -0.83 14.14
C GLU A 65 13.36 -1.33 15.58
N GLN A 66 12.11 -1.58 15.96
CA GLN A 66 11.78 -2.15 17.26
C GLN A 66 12.41 -3.54 17.44
N ARG A 67 12.37 -4.41 16.41
CA ARG A 67 13.05 -5.72 16.46
C ARG A 67 14.56 -5.58 16.53
N ALA A 68 15.13 -4.67 15.75
CA ALA A 68 16.57 -4.41 15.75
C ALA A 68 17.07 -3.89 17.11
N SER A 69 16.20 -3.20 17.87
CA SER A 69 16.48 -2.77 19.26
C SER A 69 16.14 -3.82 20.33
N GLY A 70 15.74 -5.04 19.93
CA GLY A 70 15.50 -6.17 20.82
C GLY A 70 14.08 -6.29 21.35
N ALA A 71 13.13 -5.49 20.85
CA ALA A 71 11.72 -5.63 21.23
C ALA A 71 11.10 -6.88 20.59
N ASP A 72 10.28 -7.59 21.36
CA ASP A 72 9.47 -8.72 20.87
C ASP A 72 8.16 -8.19 20.25
N VAL A 73 8.26 -7.73 19.00
CA VAL A 73 7.10 -7.27 18.22
C VAL A 73 6.74 -8.28 17.13
N PRO A 74 5.46 -8.65 16.98
CA PRO A 74 5.05 -9.62 15.98
C PRO A 74 5.35 -9.18 14.55
N GLN A 75 5.73 -10.16 13.72
CA GLN A 75 5.69 -9.98 12.26
C GLN A 75 4.23 -9.97 11.76
N GLY A 76 4.01 -9.57 10.51
CA GLY A 76 2.66 -9.51 9.94
C GLY A 76 1.98 -10.88 9.83
N GLY A 77 0.64 -10.89 9.92
CA GLY A 77 -0.20 -12.01 9.46
C GLY A 77 -0.09 -13.27 10.32
N GLY A 78 -0.30 -13.13 11.63
CA GLY A 78 -0.25 -14.24 12.59
C GLY A 78 -1.35 -15.29 12.39
N ALA A 79 -1.22 -16.43 13.07
CA ALA A 79 -2.21 -17.50 13.01
C ALA A 79 -3.62 -16.99 13.38
N GLY A 80 -4.60 -17.25 12.50
CA GLY A 80 -5.97 -16.79 12.67
C GLY A 80 -6.24 -15.34 12.24
N PHE A 81 -5.26 -14.64 11.65
CA PHE A 81 -5.50 -13.34 11.03
C PHE A 81 -6.29 -13.49 9.74
N ASP A 82 -7.52 -12.96 9.74
CA ASP A 82 -8.38 -12.88 8.57
C ASP A 82 -8.12 -11.55 7.84
N MET A 83 -7.34 -11.64 6.76
CA MET A 83 -6.96 -10.49 5.95
C MET A 83 -8.17 -9.85 5.27
N ASP A 84 -9.08 -10.64 4.72
CA ASP A 84 -10.25 -10.15 3.99
C ASP A 84 -11.19 -9.42 4.93
N ALA A 85 -11.50 -10.00 6.10
CA ALA A 85 -12.33 -9.34 7.10
C ALA A 85 -11.68 -8.07 7.66
N TYR A 86 -10.34 -8.03 7.73
CA TYR A 86 -9.61 -6.83 8.12
C TYR A 86 -9.72 -5.74 7.05
N ASN A 87 -9.45 -6.06 5.79
CA ASN A 87 -9.50 -5.13 4.67
C ASN A 87 -10.92 -4.58 4.48
N ALA A 88 -11.94 -5.44 4.53
CA ALA A 88 -13.34 -5.02 4.46
C ALA A 88 -13.70 -4.01 5.56
N LYS A 89 -13.19 -4.18 6.79
CA LYS A 89 -13.37 -3.19 7.87
C LYS A 89 -12.65 -1.88 7.60
N GLN A 90 -11.47 -1.90 6.95
CA GLN A 90 -10.76 -0.69 6.59
C GLN A 90 -11.47 0.10 5.48
N VAL A 91 -12.01 -0.60 4.49
CA VAL A 91 -12.84 -0.01 3.42
C VAL A 91 -14.11 0.60 4.02
N ALA A 92 -14.85 -0.16 4.84
CA ALA A 92 -16.11 0.30 5.43
C ALA A 92 -15.96 1.58 6.28
N ARG A 93 -14.81 1.79 6.94
CA ARG A 93 -14.52 3.03 7.68
C ARG A 93 -14.41 4.28 6.80
N ARG A 94 -14.31 4.10 5.49
CA ARG A 94 -14.10 5.13 4.48
C ARG A 94 -15.23 5.18 3.46
N ASP A 95 -16.32 4.44 3.68
CA ASP A 95 -17.46 4.36 2.75
C ASP A 95 -18.11 5.72 2.46
N ASP A 96 -18.00 6.69 3.37
CA ASP A 96 -18.54 8.05 3.18
C ASP A 96 -17.46 9.09 2.80
N GLN A 97 -16.21 8.68 2.62
CA GLN A 97 -15.13 9.62 2.31
C GLN A 97 -15.14 10.01 0.82
N PRO A 98 -15.06 11.31 0.50
CA PRO A 98 -14.84 11.79 -0.87
C PRO A 98 -13.52 11.28 -1.44
N VAL A 99 -13.49 11.05 -2.76
CA VAL A 99 -12.29 10.63 -3.52
C VAL A 99 -11.06 11.47 -3.17
N GLU A 100 -11.21 12.80 -3.08
CA GLU A 100 -10.09 13.70 -2.74
C GLU A 100 -9.53 13.47 -1.33
N GLN A 101 -10.37 13.07 -0.37
CA GLN A 101 -9.90 12.72 0.98
C GLN A 101 -9.10 11.41 0.96
N LEU A 102 -9.54 10.42 0.17
CA LEU A 102 -8.80 9.17 -0.03
C LEU A 102 -7.44 9.41 -0.67
N LEU A 103 -7.38 10.26 -1.71
CA LEU A 103 -6.12 10.65 -2.35
C LEU A 103 -5.21 11.44 -1.39
N THR A 104 -5.78 12.28 -0.54
CA THR A 104 -5.03 12.99 0.50
C THR A 104 -4.44 12.02 1.52
N GLU A 105 -5.22 11.03 1.98
CA GLU A 105 -4.72 9.99 2.88
C GLU A 105 -3.59 9.18 2.23
N PHE A 106 -3.79 8.74 0.99
CA PHE A 106 -2.78 8.04 0.20
C PHE A 106 -1.47 8.84 0.14
N ARG A 107 -1.53 10.11 -0.31
CA ARG A 107 -0.36 10.99 -0.44
C ARG A 107 0.42 11.12 0.88
N ARG A 108 -0.30 11.35 1.98
CA ARG A 108 0.32 11.54 3.30
C ARG A 108 1.09 10.29 3.71
N ASN A 109 0.45 9.13 3.67
CA ASN A 109 1.08 7.87 4.06
C ASN A 109 2.23 7.47 3.11
N ARG A 110 2.10 7.76 1.81
CA ARG A 110 3.15 7.54 0.81
C ARG A 110 4.39 8.39 1.10
N ALA A 111 4.20 9.66 1.43
CA ALA A 111 5.29 10.55 1.82
C ALA A 111 5.99 10.06 3.11
N GLU A 112 5.21 9.65 4.11
CA GLU A 112 5.74 9.05 5.35
C GLU A 112 6.56 7.79 5.08
N THR A 113 6.12 6.94 4.14
CA THR A 113 6.85 5.74 3.72
C THR A 113 8.18 6.09 3.07
N ILE A 114 8.19 7.05 2.13
CA ILE A 114 9.41 7.49 1.43
C ILE A 114 10.41 8.09 2.43
N ASP A 115 9.94 8.92 3.36
CA ASP A 115 10.80 9.55 4.37
C ASP A 115 11.39 8.50 5.33
N ALA A 116 10.60 7.51 5.73
CA ALA A 116 11.08 6.39 6.55
C ALA A 116 12.12 5.53 5.81
N ILE A 117 11.92 5.22 4.53
CA ILE A 117 12.92 4.48 3.72
C ILE A 117 14.21 5.29 3.58
N ARG A 118 14.10 6.60 3.37
CA ARG A 118 15.28 7.48 3.26
C ARG A 118 16.07 7.53 4.57
N ALA A 119 15.39 7.52 5.71
CA ALA A 119 15.99 7.59 7.03
C ALA A 119 16.54 6.25 7.54
N ALA A 120 16.06 5.12 7.02
CA ALA A 120 16.51 3.79 7.41
C ALA A 120 17.99 3.55 7.10
N ASP A 121 18.69 2.86 8.00
CA ASP A 121 20.05 2.37 7.74
C ASP A 121 20.02 1.15 6.80
N ASP A 122 21.07 0.95 6.00
CA ASP A 122 21.14 -0.17 5.04
C ASP A 122 21.01 -1.55 5.71
N GLU A 123 21.53 -1.70 6.93
CA GLU A 123 21.42 -2.95 7.68
C GLU A 123 20.00 -3.23 8.17
N LEU A 124 19.18 -2.18 8.37
CA LEU A 124 17.76 -2.32 8.67
C LEU A 124 17.00 -2.81 7.43
N LEU A 125 17.29 -2.24 6.26
CA LEU A 125 16.66 -2.60 4.99
C LEU A 125 16.92 -4.07 4.60
N LYS A 126 18.04 -4.64 5.07
CA LYS A 126 18.40 -6.06 4.87
C LYS A 126 17.76 -7.02 5.88
N GLN A 127 17.06 -6.52 6.92
CA GLN A 127 16.49 -7.38 7.95
C GLN A 127 15.37 -8.28 7.41
N PRO A 128 15.35 -9.58 7.77
CA PRO A 128 14.24 -10.47 7.42
C PRO A 128 12.90 -9.94 7.94
N THR A 129 11.94 -9.83 7.04
CA THR A 129 10.62 -9.26 7.31
C THR A 129 9.53 -10.04 6.58
N ARG A 130 8.33 -10.03 7.17
CA ARG A 130 7.12 -10.62 6.63
C ARG A 130 5.96 -9.63 6.73
N SER A 131 5.31 -9.36 5.61
CA SER A 131 4.09 -8.54 5.57
C SER A 131 2.89 -9.30 6.13
N ALA A 132 1.79 -8.59 6.41
CA ALA A 132 0.56 -9.24 6.85
C ALA A 132 -0.05 -10.16 5.77
N GLY A 133 0.19 -9.87 4.49
CA GLY A 133 -0.25 -10.68 3.35
C GLY A 133 0.68 -11.86 3.04
N GLY A 134 1.72 -12.10 3.86
CA GLY A 134 2.62 -13.24 3.70
C GLY A 134 3.76 -13.02 2.70
N VAL A 135 3.99 -11.79 2.24
CA VAL A 135 5.21 -11.47 1.46
C VAL A 135 6.40 -11.52 2.40
N GLU A 136 7.42 -12.30 2.06
CA GLU A 136 8.63 -12.54 2.86
C GLU A 136 9.89 -12.18 2.07
N GLY A 137 10.88 -11.62 2.75
CA GLY A 137 12.15 -11.21 2.15
C GLY A 137 12.95 -10.31 3.09
N THR A 138 13.91 -9.56 2.55
CA THR A 138 14.45 -8.40 3.28
C THR A 138 13.36 -7.34 3.45
N LEU A 139 13.53 -6.39 4.38
CA LEU A 139 12.59 -5.29 4.53
C LEU A 139 12.43 -4.52 3.21
N LEU A 140 13.51 -4.35 2.45
CA LEU A 140 13.49 -3.72 1.14
C LEU A 140 12.64 -4.53 0.14
N ASP A 141 12.86 -5.85 0.02
CA ASP A 141 12.08 -6.72 -0.87
C ASP A 141 10.59 -6.70 -0.51
N VAL A 142 10.29 -6.72 0.79
CA VAL A 142 8.91 -6.70 1.27
C VAL A 142 8.24 -5.37 0.91
N LEU A 143 8.90 -4.23 1.16
CA LEU A 143 8.37 -2.90 0.82
C LEU A 143 8.16 -2.76 -0.69
N GLU A 144 9.09 -3.22 -1.53
CA GLU A 144 8.91 -3.25 -2.98
C GLU A 144 7.69 -4.10 -3.37
N GLY A 145 7.57 -5.31 -2.81
CA GLY A 145 6.45 -6.20 -3.08
C GLY A 145 5.09 -5.60 -2.68
N VAL A 146 4.98 -4.98 -1.50
CA VAL A 146 3.69 -4.52 -0.98
C VAL A 146 3.34 -3.07 -1.26
N ALA A 147 4.31 -2.15 -1.30
CA ALA A 147 4.06 -0.72 -1.48
C ALA A 147 4.16 -0.29 -2.94
N VAL A 148 4.82 -1.09 -3.79
CA VAL A 148 4.86 -0.88 -5.25
C VAL A 148 4.03 -1.95 -5.94
N GLY A 149 4.45 -3.22 -5.87
CA GLY A 149 3.84 -4.31 -6.65
C GLY A 149 2.33 -4.46 -6.40
N HIS A 150 1.95 -4.67 -5.15
CA HIS A 150 0.55 -4.84 -4.75
C HIS A 150 -0.32 -3.59 -4.98
N VAL A 151 0.21 -2.39 -4.70
CA VAL A 151 -0.53 -1.15 -4.96
C VAL A 151 -0.78 -0.98 -6.46
N ARG A 152 0.24 -1.22 -7.29
CA ARG A 152 0.13 -1.11 -8.75
C ARG A 152 -0.88 -2.10 -9.33
N GLU A 153 -0.95 -3.32 -8.79
CA GLU A 153 -1.98 -4.30 -9.14
C GLU A 153 -3.39 -3.71 -8.92
N HIS A 154 -3.68 -3.21 -7.73
CA HIS A 154 -5.00 -2.63 -7.44
C HIS A 154 -5.29 -1.33 -8.17
N VAL A 155 -4.29 -0.50 -8.45
CA VAL A 155 -4.46 0.66 -9.32
C VAL A 155 -4.86 0.21 -10.73
N ASN A 156 -4.23 -0.84 -11.26
CA ASN A 156 -4.60 -1.38 -12.56
C ASN A 156 -6.03 -1.93 -12.56
N ASP A 157 -6.42 -2.69 -11.53
CA ASP A 157 -7.79 -3.20 -11.38
C ASP A 157 -8.82 -2.06 -11.36
N LEU A 158 -8.54 -1.03 -10.54
CA LEU A 158 -9.38 0.17 -10.45
C LEU A 158 -9.54 0.84 -11.81
N LEU A 159 -8.43 1.13 -12.48
CA LEU A 159 -8.45 1.85 -13.75
C LEU A 159 -9.08 1.02 -14.87
N HIS A 160 -8.85 -0.29 -14.93
CA HIS A 160 -9.49 -1.17 -15.90
C HIS A 160 -11.01 -1.19 -15.70
N GLY A 161 -11.47 -1.45 -14.47
CA GLY A 161 -12.90 -1.55 -14.20
C GLY A 161 -13.62 -0.21 -14.34
N ALA A 162 -12.98 0.89 -13.93
CA ALA A 162 -13.58 2.23 -13.98
C ALA A 162 -13.70 2.77 -15.42
N ARG A 163 -12.88 2.27 -16.36
CA ARG A 163 -12.88 2.65 -17.78
C ARG A 163 -13.64 1.68 -18.68
N ALA A 164 -14.06 0.52 -18.17
CA ALA A 164 -14.85 -0.43 -18.93
C ALA A 164 -16.25 0.15 -19.22
N ASP A 165 -16.65 0.16 -20.50
CA ASP A 165 -17.91 0.71 -21.00
C ASP A 165 -19.14 0.00 -20.43
#